data_AF-A0A2V8QXP8-F1
#
_entry.id   AF-A0A2V8QXP8-F1
#
_cell.length_a   1.000
_cell.length_b   1.000
_cell.length_c   1.000
_cell.angle_alpha   90.00
_cell.angle_beta   90.00
_cell.angle_gamma   90.00
#
_symmetry.space_group_name_H-M   'P 1'
#
loop_
_entity.id
_entity.type
_entity.pdbx_description
1 polymer ?
#
loop_
_entity_poly.entity_id
_entity_poly.type
_entity_poly.pdbx_seq_one_letter_code
_entity_poly.pdbx_strand_id
1 'polypeptide(L)' 'MELRAQGAAVYQFEGGEPFLPTPDYIKAAATAALSENKTRYAPSSGIPELRQAIADKLRDRNRINVGPESIMVVNGGMQG' A
#
# COMPACT_ATOMS: atom_id res chain seq x y z
N MET A 1 26.55 -9.77 -5.72
CA MET A 1 27.17 -8.70 -6.54
C MET A 1 28.51 -9.12 -7.13
N GLU A 2 29.36 -9.79 -6.35
CA GLU A 2 30.71 -10.23 -6.77
C GLU A 2 30.71 -11.14 -8.01
N LEU A 3 29.83 -12.15 -8.06
CA LEU A 3 29.67 -13.04 -9.23
C LEU A 3 29.18 -12.29 -10.48
N ARG A 4 28.27 -11.33 -10.33
CA ARG A 4 27.84 -10.46 -11.45
C ARG A 4 29.01 -9.60 -11.95
N ALA A 5 29.81 -9.06 -11.02
CA ALA A 5 30.99 -8.25 -11.35
C ALA A 5 32.10 -9.06 -12.06
N GLN A 6 32.16 -10.37 -11.81
CA GLN A 6 33.07 -11.31 -12.48
C GLN A 6 32.53 -11.84 -13.83
N GLY A 7 31.39 -11.32 -14.31
CA GLY A 7 30.81 -11.70 -15.61
C GLY A 7 29.98 -12.98 -15.57
N ALA A 8 29.71 -13.55 -14.39
CA ALA A 8 28.84 -14.71 -14.29
C ALA A 8 27.36 -14.32 -14.48
N ALA A 9 26.60 -15.18 -15.16
CA ALA A 9 25.15 -15.06 -15.24
C ALA A 9 24.53 -15.34 -13.87
N VAL A 10 23.89 -14.34 -13.26
CA VAL A 10 23.25 -14.45 -11.94
C VAL A 10 21.76 -14.16 -12.06
N TYR A 11 20.95 -15.20 -11.91
CA TYR A 11 19.51 -15.12 -11.81
C TYR A 11 19.10 -14.79 -10.38
N GLN A 12 18.21 -13.80 -10.25
CA GLN A 12 17.81 -13.27 -8.96
C GLN A 12 16.43 -13.84 -8.61
N PHE A 13 16.36 -14.58 -7.51
CA PHE A 13 15.13 -15.24 -7.05
C PHE A 13 14.68 -14.77 -5.66
N GLU A 14 15.38 -13.79 -5.07
CA GLU A 14 15.16 -13.29 -3.72
C GLU A 14 14.28 -12.04 -3.63
N GLY A 15 13.74 -11.55 -4.76
CA GLY A 15 12.88 -10.35 -4.77
C GLY A 15 11.56 -10.58 -4.04
N GLY A 16 11.26 -9.76 -3.03
CA GLY A 16 10.03 -9.83 -2.25
C GLY A 16 8.91 -8.90 -2.73
N GLU A 17 9.18 -7.99 -3.67
CA GLU A 17 8.19 -7.06 -4.22
C GLU A 17 7.66 -7.53 -5.59
N PRO A 18 6.39 -7.21 -5.92
CA PRO A 18 5.85 -7.52 -7.24
C PRO A 18 6.61 -6.77 -8.35
N PHE A 19 6.78 -7.42 -9.50
CA PHE A 19 7.45 -6.83 -10.66
C PHE A 19 6.59 -5.79 -11.42
N LEU A 20 5.27 -5.79 -11.18
CA LEU A 20 4.35 -4.90 -11.87
C LEU A 20 4.39 -3.50 -11.27
N PRO A 21 4.43 -2.43 -12.09
CA PRO A 21 4.35 -1.08 -11.58
C PRO A 21 2.98 -0.82 -10.93
N THR A 22 2.93 0.15 -10.02
CA THR A 22 1.66 0.66 -9.46
C THR A 22 0.67 1.02 -10.59
N PRO A 23 -0.61 0.61 -10.51
CA PRO A 23 -1.62 0.98 -11.50
C PRO A 23 -1.79 2.49 -11.68
N ASP A 24 -2.08 2.93 -12.91
CA ASP A 24 -2.09 4.37 -13.25
C ASP A 24 -3.17 5.17 -12.54
N TYR A 25 -4.33 4.56 -12.24
CA TYR A 25 -5.39 5.25 -11.48
C TYR A 25 -4.95 5.57 -10.03
N ILE A 26 -4.06 4.76 -9.44
CA ILE A 26 -3.48 5.04 -8.11
C ILE A 26 -2.49 6.20 -8.19
N LYS A 27 -1.64 6.21 -9.23
CA LYS A 27 -0.71 7.32 -9.49
C LYS A 27 -1.48 8.64 -9.67
N ALA A 28 -2.53 8.64 -10.48
CA ALA A 28 -3.36 9.80 -10.73
C ALA A 28 -4.03 10.33 -9.44
N ALA A 29 -4.58 9.44 -8.61
CA ALA A 29 -5.18 9.82 -7.33
C ALA A 29 -4.15 10.43 -6.36
N ALA A 30 -2.93 9.90 -6.31
CA ALA A 30 -1.84 10.46 -5.52
C ALA A 30 -1.43 11.86 -6.03
N THR A 31 -1.31 12.05 -7.35
CA THR A 31 -1.03 13.36 -7.95
C THR A 31 -2.12 14.37 -7.64
N ALA A 32 -3.40 13.98 -7.75
CA ALA A 32 -4.53 14.86 -7.41
C ALA A 32 -4.51 15.27 -5.94
N ALA A 33 -4.25 14.33 -5.02
CA ALA A 33 -4.14 14.62 -3.59
C ALA A 33 -3.03 15.64 -3.27
N LEU A 34 -1.91 15.58 -4.01
CA LEU A 34 -0.84 16.58 -3.92
C LEU A 34 -1.32 17.95 -4.42
N SER A 35 -1.98 18.01 -5.58
CA SER A 35 -2.55 19.26 -6.12
C SER A 35 -3.59 19.89 -5.19
N GLU A 36 -4.35 19.07 -4.46
CA GLU A 36 -5.34 19.49 -3.46
C GLU A 36 -4.74 19.82 -2.08
N ASN A 37 -3.41 19.80 -1.93
CA ASN A 37 -2.70 20.05 -0.68
C ASN A 37 -3.14 19.13 0.48
N LYS A 38 -3.43 17.85 0.21
CA LYS A 38 -3.69 16.82 1.25
C LYS A 38 -2.40 16.37 1.92
N THR A 39 -1.68 17.31 2.55
CA THR A 39 -0.30 17.17 3.06
C THR A 39 -0.18 17.38 4.57
N ARG A 40 -1.30 17.62 5.26
CA ARG A 40 -1.35 17.74 6.72
C ARG A 40 -1.41 16.36 7.38
N TYR A 41 -1.14 16.34 8.69
CA TYR A 41 -1.25 15.12 9.47
C TYR A 41 -2.64 14.49 9.35
N ALA A 42 -2.67 13.20 9.04
CA ALA A 42 -3.86 12.38 9.16
C ALA A 42 -4.12 12.04 10.65
N PRO A 43 -5.35 11.65 11.01
CA PRO A 43 -5.61 11.04 12.31
C PRO A 43 -4.70 9.83 12.54
N SER A 44 -4.35 9.54 13.80
CA SER A 44 -3.46 8.41 14.15
C SER A 44 -3.97 7.04 13.70
N SER A 45 -5.28 6.89 13.52
CA SER A 45 -5.93 5.68 13.01
C SER A 45 -6.03 5.60 11.48
N GLY A 46 -5.69 6.68 10.76
CA GLY A 46 -5.90 6.85 9.33
C GLY A 46 -7.11 7.73 8.98
N ILE A 47 -7.17 8.18 7.73
CA ILE A 47 -8.28 9.01 7.23
C ILE A 47 -9.61 8.22 7.19
N PRO A 48 -10.75 8.84 7.50
CA PRO A 48 -12.05 8.15 7.56
C PRO A 48 -12.41 7.38 6.29
N GLU A 49 -12.13 7.96 5.12
CA GLU A 49 -12.48 7.39 3.82
C GLU A 49 -11.72 6.09 3.54
N LEU A 50 -10.44 6.03 3.93
CA LEU A 50 -9.63 4.82 3.78
C LEU A 50 -10.07 3.73 4.76
N ARG A 51 -10.39 4.09 6.00
CA ARG A 51 -10.88 3.13 7.01
C ARG A 51 -12.20 2.49 6.57
N GLN A 52 -13.12 3.30 6.04
CA GLN A 52 -14.38 2.81 5.47
C GLN A 52 -14.14 1.88 4.27
N ALA A 53 -13.29 2.28 3.32
CA ALA A 53 -12.97 1.47 2.15
C ALA A 53 -12.35 0.10 2.52
N ILE A 54 -11.52 0.05 3.57
CA ILE A 54 -10.94 -1.21 4.07
C ILE A 54 -12.02 -2.09 4.72
N ALA A 55 -12.90 -1.53 5.55
CA ALA A 55 -14.03 -2.26 6.15
C ALA A 55 -14.94 -2.86 5.07
N ASP A 56 -15.27 -2.09 4.05
CA ASP A 56 -16.05 -2.55 2.89
C ASP A 56 -15.33 -3.68 2.14
N LYS A 57 -14.03 -3.54 1.86
CA LYS A 57 -13.23 -4.60 1.24
C LYS A 57 -13.22 -5.88 2.07
N LEU A 58 -13.09 -5.79 3.40
CA LEU A 58 -13.09 -6.94 4.30
C LEU A 58 -14.44 -7.65 4.30
N ARG A 59 -15.54 -6.90 4.32
CA ARG A 59 -16.88 -7.47 4.21
C ARG A 59 -17.07 -8.17 2.86
N ASP A 60 -16.78 -7.47 1.76
CA ASP A 60 -17.17 -7.92 0.42
C ASP A 60 -16.24 -9.03 -0.11
N ARG A 61 -14.93 -8.96 0.18
CA ARG A 61 -13.94 -9.94 -0.32
C ARG A 61 -13.57 -11.01 0.69
N ASN A 62 -13.62 -10.70 1.99
CA ASN A 62 -13.16 -11.61 3.03
C ASN A 62 -14.31 -12.15 3.90
N ARG A 63 -15.54 -11.64 3.74
CA ARG A 63 -16.72 -11.98 4.57
C ARG A 63 -16.50 -11.68 6.06
N ILE A 64 -15.67 -10.67 6.36
CA ILE A 64 -15.40 -10.20 7.71
C ILE A 64 -16.22 -8.93 7.93
N ASN A 65 -17.25 -9.00 8.78
CA ASN A 65 -18.16 -7.88 9.03
C ASN A 65 -17.69 -7.06 10.23
N VAL A 66 -16.87 -6.05 9.97
CA VAL A 66 -16.38 -5.07 10.95
C VAL A 66 -16.67 -3.66 10.46
N GLY A 67 -16.88 -2.72 11.38
CA GLY A 67 -17.01 -1.31 11.02
C GLY A 67 -15.66 -0.60 10.92
N PRO A 68 -15.62 0.63 10.36
CA PRO A 68 -14.40 1.43 10.22
C PRO A 68 -13.71 1.73 11.55
N GLU A 69 -14.45 1.76 12.67
CA GLU A 69 -13.92 1.92 14.02
C GLU A 69 -12.92 0.81 14.41
N SER A 70 -13.05 -0.37 13.81
CA SER A 70 -12.17 -1.52 14.01
C SER A 70 -10.96 -1.54 13.08
N ILE A 71 -10.76 -0.50 12.25
CA ILE A 71 -9.65 -0.39 11.29
C ILE A 71 -8.62 0.65 11.74
N MET A 72 -7.34 0.29 11.68
CA MET A 72 -6.20 1.19 11.86
C MET A 72 -5.25 1.09 10.66
N VAL A 73 -4.80 2.25 10.15
CA VAL A 73 -3.84 2.33 9.04
C VAL A 73 -2.45 2.62 9.60
N VAL A 74 -1.47 1.79 9.23
CA VAL A 74 -0.06 1.88 9.66
C VAL A 74 0.88 1.96 8.44
N ASN A 75 2.15 2.27 8.65
CA ASN A 75 3.13 2.39 7.56
C ASN A 75 3.63 1.00 7.14
N GLY A 76 2.81 0.32 6.33
CA GLY A 76 3.10 -1.03 5.83
C GLY A 76 2.88 -2.12 6.89
N GLY A 77 2.75 -3.37 6.42
CA GLY A 77 2.39 -4.51 7.26
C GLY A 77 3.42 -4.91 8.32
N MET A 78 4.63 -4.34 8.31
CA MET A 78 5.64 -4.59 9.34
C MET A 78 5.31 -3.90 10.68
N GLN A 79 4.58 -2.78 10.63
CA GLN A 79 4.25 -2.00 11.83
C GLN A 79 2.97 -2.46 12.54
N GLY A 80 2.15 -3.28 11.89
CA GLY A 80 0.82 -3.70 12.36
C GLY A 80 0.71 -5.18 12.64
#